data_AF-A0A7S3BPB0-F1
#
_entry.id   AF-A0A7S3BPB0-F1
#
_cell.length_a   1.000
_cell.length_b   1.000
_cell.length_c   1.000
_cell.angle_alpha   90.00
_cell.angle_beta   90.00
_cell.angle_gamma   90.00
#
_symmetry.space_group_name_H-M   'P 1'
#
loop_
_entity.id
_entity.type
_entity.pdbx_description
1 polymer ?
#
loop_
_entity_poly.entity_id
_entity_poly.type
_entity_poly.pdbx_seq_one_letter_code
_entity_poly.pdbx_strand_id
1 'polypeptide(L)'
;CIDLLNVHLFHDDSNLVALQRAGGEARSVYATRRSNALSHCLREAAAAGASRAEAPLLFVFGDFNFRLDLAGVVEHVSGPEGLVRARGHVASEGTLQLSAASEDAGAAEGGGVGLLRLGAKEFVLERPWSFYGDHDAARSFDRELELLNASTAMPLLELPVKFKPSYMYHPAAAGASKKETAETQQPPQDVDRAFLRFGRKRCPSWCDRILMNASALSAVQRSAEAPIYDSPQQETIICDHNKVLMAFIAS
;
A
#
# COMPACT_ATOMS: atom_id res chain seq x y z
N CYS A 1 30.14 6.54 3.29
CA CYS A 1 29.87 5.10 3.04
C CYS A 1 28.37 4.93 2.73
N ILE A 2 28.00 4.05 1.80
CA ILE A 2 26.61 3.75 1.45
C ILE A 2 26.31 2.31 1.83
N ASP A 3 25.20 2.08 2.52
CA ASP A 3 24.66 0.75 2.79
C ASP A 3 23.34 0.55 2.06
N LEU A 4 23.20 -0.64 1.48
CA LEU A 4 22.03 -1.07 0.73
C LEU A 4 21.43 -2.29 1.43
N LEU A 5 20.23 -2.13 1.97
CA LEU A 5 19.47 -3.20 2.63
C LEU A 5 18.24 -3.54 1.79
N ASN A 6 18.32 -4.64 1.04
CA ASN A 6 17.16 -5.17 0.33
C ASN A 6 16.29 -5.97 1.31
N VAL A 7 15.00 -5.65 1.40
CA VAL A 7 14.03 -6.34 2.25
C VAL A 7 12.90 -6.95 1.41
N HIS A 8 12.46 -8.14 1.83
CA HIS A 8 11.26 -8.77 1.30
C HIS A 8 10.48 -9.35 2.49
N LEU A 9 9.49 -8.58 2.94
CA LEU A 9 8.68 -8.96 4.11
C LEU A 9 7.53 -9.87 3.66
N PHE A 10 7.01 -10.68 4.58
CA PHE A 10 5.91 -11.59 4.26
C PHE A 10 4.62 -10.81 3.91
N HIS A 11 3.79 -11.42 3.06
CA HIS A 11 2.51 -10.87 2.63
C HIS A 11 1.35 -11.30 3.54
N ASP A 12 0.23 -10.59 3.45
CA ASP A 12 -1.02 -10.97 4.12
C ASP A 12 -1.64 -12.20 3.43
N ASP A 13 -1.89 -13.27 4.19
CA ASP A 13 -2.58 -14.46 3.67
C ASP A 13 -4.09 -14.23 3.51
N SER A 14 -4.67 -13.36 4.34
CA SER A 14 -6.10 -13.09 4.39
C SER A 14 -6.43 -11.61 4.62
N ASN A 15 -7.21 -10.98 3.74
CA ASN A 15 -7.70 -9.62 4.00
C ASN A 15 -8.57 -9.55 5.27
N LEU A 16 -9.31 -10.62 5.59
CA LEU A 16 -10.17 -10.65 6.77
C LEU A 16 -9.33 -10.65 8.06
N VAL A 17 -8.24 -11.40 8.09
CA VAL A 17 -7.31 -11.38 9.25
C VAL A 17 -6.62 -10.03 9.37
N ALA A 18 -6.42 -9.29 8.28
CA ALA A 18 -5.87 -7.93 8.32
C ALA A 18 -6.78 -6.91 9.03
N LEU A 19 -8.05 -7.24 9.29
CA LEU A 19 -8.95 -6.44 10.13
C LEU A 19 -8.73 -6.66 11.63
N GLN A 20 -8.02 -7.72 12.02
CA GLN A 20 -7.74 -8.02 13.42
C GLN A 20 -6.57 -7.17 13.94
N ARG A 21 -6.73 -6.68 15.17
CA ARG A 21 -5.65 -6.04 15.95
C ARG A 21 -5.28 -6.97 17.10
N ALA A 22 -4.00 -7.19 17.34
CA ALA A 22 -3.54 -7.92 18.52
C ALA A 22 -3.37 -6.94 19.69
N GLY A 23 -3.88 -7.27 20.88
CA GLY A 23 -3.55 -6.55 22.12
C GLY A 23 -3.87 -5.06 22.15
N GLY A 24 -4.87 -4.59 21.38
CA GLY A 24 -5.22 -3.16 21.29
C GLY A 24 -4.27 -2.32 20.43
N GLU A 25 -3.36 -2.94 19.69
CA GLU A 25 -2.48 -2.25 18.74
C GLU A 25 -3.25 -1.43 17.70
N ALA A 26 -2.67 -0.30 17.31
CA ALA A 26 -3.21 0.55 16.24
C ALA A 26 -3.09 -0.08 14.84
N ARG A 27 -2.26 -1.12 14.68
CA ARG A 27 -1.95 -1.80 13.41
C ARG A 27 -2.48 -3.24 13.38
N SER A 28 -2.69 -3.77 12.17
CA SER A 28 -3.16 -5.15 12.01
C SER A 28 -2.14 -6.16 12.52
N VAL A 29 -2.57 -7.39 12.77
CA VAL A 29 -1.66 -8.47 13.16
C VAL A 29 -0.53 -8.71 12.15
N TYR A 30 -0.78 -8.50 10.85
CA TYR A 30 0.24 -8.60 9.80
C TYR A 30 1.19 -7.40 9.82
N ALA A 31 0.67 -6.18 9.95
CA ALA A 31 1.50 -4.98 10.07
C ALA A 31 2.40 -5.03 11.33
N THR A 32 1.92 -5.56 12.46
CA THR A 32 2.75 -5.80 13.66
C THR A 32 3.91 -6.74 13.34
N ARG A 33 3.63 -7.86 12.69
CA ARG A 33 4.66 -8.85 12.33
C ARG A 33 5.68 -8.28 11.34
N ARG A 34 5.24 -7.50 10.33
CA ARG A 34 6.15 -6.83 9.37
C ARG A 34 7.03 -5.82 10.07
N SER A 35 6.47 -5.00 10.95
CA SER A 35 7.23 -4.04 11.73
C SER A 35 8.28 -4.73 12.62
N ASN A 36 7.93 -5.83 13.29
CA ASN A 36 8.89 -6.60 14.09
C ASN A 36 10.03 -7.16 13.23
N ALA A 37 9.71 -7.71 12.04
CA ALA A 37 10.69 -8.23 11.11
C ALA A 37 11.63 -7.12 10.59
N LEU A 38 11.08 -5.99 10.17
CA LEU A 38 11.87 -4.85 9.70
C LEU A 38 12.74 -4.26 10.80
N SER A 39 12.22 -4.10 12.01
CA SER A 39 12.99 -3.66 13.19
C SER A 39 14.14 -4.61 13.51
N HIS A 40 13.96 -5.92 13.29
CA HIS A 40 15.05 -6.88 13.42
C HIS A 40 16.10 -6.68 12.32
N CYS A 41 15.71 -6.60 11.05
CA CYS A 41 16.64 -6.34 9.93
C CYS A 41 17.48 -5.07 10.15
N LEU A 42 16.86 -4.00 10.64
CA LEU A 42 17.56 -2.74 10.95
C LEU A 42 18.58 -2.92 12.06
N ARG A 43 18.25 -3.64 13.14
CA ARG A 43 19.20 -3.93 14.23
C ARG A 43 20.39 -4.75 13.76
N GLU A 44 20.16 -5.76 12.91
CA GLU A 44 21.23 -6.57 12.33
C GLU A 44 22.16 -5.73 11.43
N ALA A 45 21.58 -4.85 10.60
CA ALA A 45 22.34 -3.94 9.76
C ALA A 45 23.20 -2.97 10.61
N ALA A 46 22.63 -2.41 11.68
CA ALA A 46 23.35 -1.55 12.59
C ALA A 46 24.48 -2.29 13.32
N ALA A 47 24.24 -3.53 13.77
CA ALA A 47 25.25 -4.35 14.42
C ALA A 47 26.40 -4.71 13.47
N ALA A 48 26.10 -5.06 12.21
CA ALA A 48 27.11 -5.32 11.19
C ALA A 48 27.99 -4.08 10.89
N GLY A 49 27.43 -2.88 11.05
CA GLY A 49 28.13 -1.60 10.89
C GLY A 49 28.79 -1.05 12.14
N ALA A 50 28.72 -1.73 13.30
CA ALA A 50 29.06 -1.15 14.60
C ALA A 50 30.53 -0.72 14.77
N SER A 51 31.45 -1.29 14.00
CA SER A 51 32.88 -0.94 14.04
C SER A 51 33.24 0.28 13.19
N ARG A 52 32.28 0.88 12.48
CA ARG A 52 32.53 2.02 11.59
C ARG A 52 32.63 3.31 12.40
N ALA A 53 33.56 4.17 12.01
CA ALA A 53 33.74 5.48 12.64
C ALA A 53 32.57 6.44 12.39
N GLU A 54 31.88 6.28 11.25
CA GLU A 54 30.76 7.13 10.84
C GLU A 54 29.54 6.29 10.44
N ALA A 55 28.35 6.82 10.71
CA ALA A 55 27.10 6.21 10.27
C ALA A 55 26.98 6.24 8.74
N PRO A 56 26.59 5.13 8.09
CA PRO A 56 26.44 5.07 6.65
C PRO A 56 25.21 5.84 6.16
N LEU A 57 25.23 6.21 4.88
CA LEU A 57 24.01 6.55 4.14
C LEU A 57 23.25 5.23 3.88
N LEU A 58 22.24 4.96 4.71
CA LEU A 58 21.48 3.71 4.63
C LEU A 58 20.25 3.89 3.73
N PHE A 59 20.15 3.03 2.72
CA PHE A 59 18.97 2.86 1.88
C PHE A 59 18.37 1.47 2.14
N VAL A 60 17.08 1.43 2.48
CA VAL A 60 16.31 0.20 2.68
C VAL A 60 15.25 0.13 1.61
N PHE A 61 15.29 -0.89 0.76
CA PHE A 61 14.40 -0.97 -0.40
C PHE A 61 13.92 -2.40 -0.64
N GLY A 62 12.90 -2.55 -1.47
CA GLY A 62 12.36 -3.84 -1.87
C GLY A 62 10.86 -3.92 -1.65
N ASP A 63 10.35 -5.15 -1.53
CA ASP A 63 8.93 -5.40 -1.28
C ASP A 63 8.67 -5.50 0.23
N PHE A 64 8.23 -4.39 0.80
CA PHE A 64 7.88 -4.30 2.21
C PHE A 64 6.55 -5.00 2.51
N ASN A 65 5.75 -5.34 1.49
CA ASN A 65 4.39 -5.81 1.66
C ASN A 65 3.51 -4.90 2.55
N PHE A 66 3.87 -3.62 2.68
CA PHE A 66 3.06 -2.63 3.41
C PHE A 66 1.68 -2.52 2.78
N ARG A 67 0.66 -2.56 3.63
CA ARG A 67 -0.75 -2.48 3.23
C ARG A 67 -1.33 -1.20 3.77
N LEU A 68 -2.36 -0.70 3.08
CA LEU A 68 -3.22 0.32 3.66
C LEU A 68 -3.87 -0.21 4.94
N ASP A 69 -4.19 0.68 5.87
CA ASP A 69 -4.97 0.37 7.06
C ASP A 69 -6.38 -0.08 6.66
N LEU A 70 -6.53 -1.38 6.42
CA LEU A 70 -7.73 -1.94 5.81
C LEU A 70 -9.00 -1.62 6.60
N ALA A 71 -8.92 -1.55 7.92
CA ALA A 71 -10.06 -1.15 8.74
C ALA A 71 -10.52 0.28 8.43
N GLY A 72 -9.58 1.23 8.34
CA GLY A 72 -9.87 2.61 7.95
C GLY A 72 -10.37 2.70 6.51
N VAL A 73 -9.81 1.92 5.58
CA VAL A 73 -10.30 1.86 4.20
C VAL A 73 -11.74 1.35 4.15
N VAL A 74 -12.06 0.25 4.85
CA VAL A 74 -13.42 -0.30 4.91
C VAL A 74 -14.41 0.70 5.50
N GLU A 75 -14.04 1.37 6.59
CA GLU A 75 -14.88 2.41 7.20
C GLU A 75 -15.08 3.60 6.27
N HIS A 76 -14.04 4.04 5.56
CA HIS A 76 -14.14 5.13 4.61
C HIS A 76 -15.07 4.80 3.43
N VAL A 77 -14.97 3.58 2.88
CA VAL A 77 -15.74 3.20 1.68
C VAL A 77 -17.13 2.64 1.97
N SER A 78 -17.38 2.13 3.18
CA SER A 78 -18.63 1.45 3.55
C SER A 78 -19.30 1.99 4.83
N GLY A 79 -18.72 3.03 5.44
CA GLY A 79 -19.18 3.59 6.70
C GLY A 79 -18.84 2.76 7.95
N PRO A 80 -19.08 3.30 9.15
CA PRO A 80 -18.80 2.61 10.42
C PRO A 80 -19.53 1.27 10.55
N GLU A 81 -20.79 1.19 10.11
CA GLU A 81 -21.55 -0.07 10.11
C GLU A 81 -20.93 -1.13 9.19
N GLY A 82 -20.40 -0.70 8.04
CA GLY A 82 -19.66 -1.56 7.13
C GLY A 82 -18.43 -2.17 7.79
N LEU A 83 -17.68 -1.37 8.56
CA LEU A 83 -16.53 -1.86 9.34
C LEU A 83 -16.96 -2.86 10.42
N VAL A 84 -18.04 -2.59 11.16
CA VAL A 84 -18.57 -3.51 12.18
C VAL A 84 -18.92 -4.85 11.54
N ARG A 85 -19.63 -4.83 10.41
CA ARG A 85 -19.96 -6.05 9.66
C ARG A 85 -18.71 -6.78 9.17
N ALA A 86 -17.72 -6.06 8.64
CA ALA A 86 -16.46 -6.64 8.18
C ALA A 86 -15.70 -7.35 9.32
N ARG A 87 -15.62 -6.73 10.50
CA ARG A 87 -14.99 -7.32 11.69
C ARG A 87 -15.75 -8.55 12.20
N GLY A 88 -17.09 -8.52 12.16
CA GLY A 88 -17.92 -9.68 12.49
C GLY A 88 -17.77 -10.84 11.51
N HIS A 89 -17.35 -10.57 10.27
CA HIS A 89 -17.15 -11.56 9.22
C HIS A 89 -15.77 -12.24 9.25
N VAL A 90 -14.85 -11.82 10.13
CA VAL A 90 -13.46 -12.31 10.10
C VAL A 90 -13.33 -13.82 10.31
N ALA A 91 -14.23 -14.43 11.10
CA ALA A 91 -14.26 -15.86 11.32
C ALA A 91 -14.92 -16.66 10.18
N SER A 92 -15.46 -15.98 9.16
CA SER A 92 -16.10 -16.59 7.99
C SER A 92 -15.09 -16.82 6.87
N GLU A 93 -15.25 -17.91 6.13
CA GLU A 93 -14.47 -18.18 4.92
C GLU A 93 -15.06 -17.52 3.66
N GLY A 94 -16.26 -16.92 3.78
CA GLY A 94 -17.00 -16.36 2.66
C GLY A 94 -16.54 -14.97 2.21
N THR A 95 -17.12 -14.51 1.10
CA THR A 95 -17.02 -13.12 0.67
C THR A 95 -18.15 -12.30 1.29
N LEU A 96 -17.82 -11.15 1.85
CA LEU A 96 -18.75 -10.13 2.31
C LEU A 96 -18.92 -9.04 1.25
N GLN A 97 -20.15 -8.61 1.01
CA GLN A 97 -20.45 -7.43 0.22
C GLN A 97 -20.89 -6.28 1.14
N LEU A 98 -20.24 -5.13 0.97
CA LEU A 98 -20.43 -3.93 1.76
C LEU A 98 -20.74 -2.77 0.81
N SER A 99 -21.76 -2.00 1.15
CA SER A 99 -22.11 -0.77 0.46
C SER A 99 -22.14 0.35 1.50
N ALA A 100 -21.84 1.58 1.09
CA ALA A 100 -22.14 2.74 1.91
C ALA A 100 -23.63 2.75 2.26
N ALA A 101 -23.97 3.01 3.53
CA ALA A 101 -25.35 3.28 3.91
C ALA A 101 -25.80 4.58 3.25
N SER A 102 -26.72 4.51 2.30
CA SER A 102 -27.34 5.72 1.74
C SER A 102 -28.39 6.22 2.72
N GLU A 103 -28.15 7.34 3.41
CA GLU A 103 -29.24 8.09 4.04
C GLU A 103 -29.90 9.11 3.10
N ASP A 104 -29.37 9.36 1.90
CA ASP A 104 -30.04 10.24 0.94
C ASP A 104 -30.16 9.62 -0.45
N ALA A 105 -31.38 9.20 -0.77
CA ALA A 105 -31.89 9.07 -2.14
C ALA A 105 -32.08 10.48 -2.75
N GLY A 106 -31.01 11.25 -2.82
CA GLY A 106 -30.93 12.56 -3.46
C GLY A 106 -29.65 12.60 -4.27
N ALA A 107 -29.77 12.34 -5.57
CA ALA A 107 -28.66 12.29 -6.50
C ALA A 107 -27.80 13.56 -6.44
N ALA A 108 -26.60 13.44 -5.85
CA ALA A 108 -25.44 14.20 -6.29
C ALA A 108 -24.68 13.30 -7.26
N GLU A 109 -24.64 13.72 -8.53
CA GLU A 109 -23.79 13.09 -9.54
C GLU A 109 -22.34 13.06 -9.03
N GLY A 110 -21.84 11.86 -8.69
CA GLY A 110 -20.41 11.62 -8.43
C GLY A 110 -19.97 11.23 -7.01
N GLY A 111 -20.87 11.05 -6.04
CA GLY A 111 -20.45 11.03 -4.61
C GLY A 111 -20.44 9.71 -3.82
N GLY A 112 -21.08 8.62 -4.26
CA GLY A 112 -21.07 7.36 -3.48
C GLY A 112 -19.81 6.55 -3.77
N VAL A 113 -19.15 5.93 -2.79
CA VAL A 113 -18.14 4.89 -3.07
C VAL A 113 -18.88 3.60 -3.43
N GLY A 114 -18.47 2.93 -4.52
CA GLY A 114 -19.13 1.72 -5.03
C GLY A 114 -19.09 0.54 -4.06
N LEU A 115 -19.79 -0.54 -4.40
CA LEU A 115 -19.83 -1.77 -3.62
C LEU A 115 -18.40 -2.31 -3.37
N LEU A 116 -18.05 -2.58 -2.11
CA LEU A 116 -16.85 -3.29 -1.70
C LEU A 116 -17.16 -4.78 -1.51
N ARG A 117 -16.44 -5.64 -2.23
CA ARG A 117 -16.39 -7.08 -1.94
C ARG A 117 -15.12 -7.41 -1.19
N LEU A 118 -15.25 -8.06 -0.05
CA LEU A 118 -14.16 -8.39 0.86
C LEU A 118 -14.22 -9.86 1.29
N GLY A 119 -13.18 -10.61 1.00
CA GLY A 119 -12.97 -11.98 1.47
C GLY A 119 -11.50 -12.25 1.74
N ALA A 120 -11.16 -13.45 2.21
CA ALA A 120 -9.77 -13.79 2.55
C ALA A 120 -8.80 -13.55 1.38
N LYS A 121 -9.21 -13.90 0.15
CA LYS A 121 -8.46 -13.63 -1.07
C LYS A 121 -9.24 -12.81 -2.11
N GLU A 122 -10.14 -11.97 -1.64
CA GLU A 122 -10.90 -11.06 -2.49
C GLU A 122 -10.94 -9.65 -1.89
N PHE A 123 -10.61 -8.65 -2.71
CA PHE A 123 -10.81 -7.24 -2.45
C PHE A 123 -11.17 -6.60 -3.79
N VAL A 124 -12.41 -6.14 -3.91
CA VAL A 124 -12.90 -5.51 -5.14
C VAL A 124 -13.69 -4.27 -4.75
N LEU A 125 -13.15 -3.10 -5.12
CA LEU A 125 -13.93 -1.87 -5.18
C LEU A 125 -14.54 -1.79 -6.57
N GLU A 126 -15.86 -1.66 -6.65
CA GLU A 126 -16.56 -1.52 -7.93
C GLU A 126 -16.11 -0.27 -8.70
N ARG A 127 -15.80 0.81 -7.97
CA ARG A 127 -15.33 2.08 -8.53
C ARG A 127 -14.01 2.50 -7.88
N PRO A 128 -12.88 1.87 -8.25
CA PRO A 128 -11.59 2.12 -7.59
C PRO A 128 -11.12 3.58 -7.75
N TRP A 129 -11.49 4.26 -8.84
CA TRP A 129 -11.19 5.68 -9.05
C TRP A 129 -11.84 6.61 -8.02
N SER A 130 -12.96 6.22 -7.40
CA SER A 130 -13.59 7.02 -6.34
C SER A 130 -12.76 7.06 -5.04
N PHE A 131 -11.86 6.08 -4.85
CA PHE A 131 -10.96 6.03 -3.70
C PHE A 131 -9.55 6.45 -4.09
N TYR A 132 -8.97 5.84 -5.13
CA TYR A 132 -7.59 6.10 -5.55
C TYR A 132 -7.42 7.35 -6.43
N GLY A 133 -8.51 7.96 -6.91
CA GLY A 133 -8.47 9.22 -7.65
C GLY A 133 -8.05 10.40 -6.77
N ASP A 134 -8.39 10.35 -5.48
CA ASP A 134 -7.81 11.22 -4.46
C ASP A 134 -6.58 10.53 -3.86
N HIS A 135 -5.42 10.84 -4.44
CA HIS A 135 -4.16 10.23 -4.04
C HIS A 135 -3.85 10.50 -2.55
N ASP A 136 -4.01 11.74 -2.09
CA ASP A 136 -3.65 12.11 -0.71
C ASP A 136 -4.60 11.46 0.31
N ALA A 137 -5.90 11.37 0.00
CA ALA A 137 -6.84 10.64 0.84
C ALA A 137 -6.48 9.15 0.92
N ALA A 138 -6.19 8.49 -0.21
CA ALA A 138 -5.77 7.08 -0.20
C ALA A 138 -4.43 6.87 0.54
N ARG A 139 -3.47 7.79 0.36
CA ARG A 139 -2.17 7.79 1.04
C ARG A 139 -2.29 7.93 2.56
N SER A 140 -3.32 8.61 3.06
CA SER A 140 -3.56 8.76 4.51
C SER A 140 -3.77 7.43 5.23
N PHE A 141 -4.18 6.38 4.51
CA PHE A 141 -4.34 5.03 5.06
C PHE A 141 -3.02 4.22 5.05
N ASP A 142 -1.95 4.67 4.38
CA ASP A 142 -0.65 4.00 4.43
C ASP A 142 0.14 4.42 5.67
N ARG A 143 -0.11 3.71 6.78
CA ARG A 143 0.39 4.08 8.11
C ARG A 143 1.51 3.21 8.64
N GLU A 144 1.91 2.16 7.92
CA GLU A 144 2.87 1.19 8.48
C GLU A 144 4.24 1.80 8.77
N LEU A 145 4.74 2.71 7.91
CA LEU A 145 6.00 3.42 8.15
C LEU A 145 5.92 4.34 9.38
N GLU A 146 4.83 5.10 9.50
CA GLU A 146 4.59 5.99 10.65
C GLU A 146 4.58 5.19 11.97
N LEU A 147 3.82 4.09 12.00
CA LEU A 147 3.68 3.24 13.19
C LEU A 147 4.96 2.46 13.51
N LEU A 148 5.74 2.07 12.50
CA LEU A 148 7.10 1.55 12.71
C LEU A 148 7.96 2.60 13.39
N ASN A 149 8.02 3.81 12.82
CA ASN A 149 8.85 4.91 13.31
C ASN A 149 8.51 5.30 14.76
N ALA A 150 7.25 5.19 15.16
CA ALA A 150 6.82 5.43 16.54
C ALA A 150 7.42 4.43 17.56
N SER A 151 7.97 3.30 17.12
CA SER A 151 8.42 2.20 17.98
C SER A 151 9.87 1.75 17.77
N THR A 152 10.62 2.37 16.84
CA THR A 152 12.01 2.03 16.53
C THR A 152 12.97 3.13 16.96
N ALA A 153 14.19 2.74 17.36
CA ALA A 153 15.28 3.66 17.64
C ALA A 153 15.97 4.20 16.36
N MET A 154 15.64 3.62 15.20
CA MET A 154 16.18 4.02 13.89
C MET A 154 15.03 4.34 12.95
N PRO A 155 14.43 5.54 13.04
CA PRO A 155 13.34 5.92 12.16
C PRO A 155 13.84 6.03 10.72
N LEU A 156 13.01 5.54 9.81
CA LEU A 156 13.24 5.60 8.36
C LEU A 156 12.37 6.69 7.75
N LEU A 157 12.89 7.33 6.71
CA LEU A 157 12.26 8.43 6.00
C LEU A 157 12.10 8.08 4.53
N GLU A 158 11.20 8.78 3.87
CA GLU A 158 10.87 8.55 2.47
C GLU A 158 10.68 9.88 1.74
N LEU A 159 11.02 9.91 0.45
CA LEU A 159 10.59 11.02 -0.40
C LEU A 159 9.07 11.01 -0.58
N PRO A 160 8.43 12.16 -0.88
CA PRO A 160 7.00 12.21 -1.15
C PRO A 160 6.60 11.25 -2.27
N VAL A 161 5.73 10.28 -1.97
CA VAL A 161 5.19 9.33 -2.94
C VAL A 161 4.11 10.03 -3.77
N LYS A 162 4.37 10.24 -5.06
CA LYS A 162 3.44 10.91 -6.01
C LYS A 162 2.89 9.98 -7.09
N PHE A 163 3.24 8.70 -7.03
CA PHE A 163 2.83 7.67 -7.97
C PHE A 163 1.73 6.80 -7.36
N LYS A 164 0.94 6.12 -8.22
CA LYS A 164 -0.15 5.21 -7.81
C LYS A 164 0.36 4.01 -7.00
N PRO A 165 -0.50 3.24 -6.32
CA PRO A 165 -0.11 1.99 -5.69
C PRO A 165 0.76 1.11 -6.61
N SER A 166 1.87 0.60 -6.08
CA SER A 166 2.75 -0.33 -6.81
C SER A 166 2.15 -1.74 -6.88
N TYR A 167 1.18 -2.04 -6.04
CA TYR A 167 0.47 -3.31 -5.96
C TYR A 167 -1.03 -3.01 -5.76
N MET A 168 -2.01 -3.83 -6.09
CA MET A 168 -1.98 -5.11 -6.80
C MET A 168 -2.47 -4.87 -8.21
N TYR A 169 -1.69 -5.25 -9.21
CA TYR A 169 -2.14 -5.25 -10.60
C TYR A 169 -2.60 -6.64 -11.03
N HIS A 170 -3.51 -6.70 -12.00
CA HIS A 170 -3.86 -7.95 -12.67
C HIS A 170 -2.83 -8.18 -13.79
N PRO A 171 -2.00 -9.24 -13.73
CA PRO A 171 -1.11 -9.57 -14.84
C PRO A 171 -1.93 -9.78 -16.10
N ALA A 172 -1.48 -9.25 -17.23
CA ALA A 172 -2.06 -9.59 -18.51
C ALA A 172 -1.74 -11.07 -18.76
N ALA A 173 -2.67 -11.99 -18.43
CA ALA A 173 -2.46 -13.38 -18.81
C ALA A 173 -2.37 -13.41 -20.34
N ALA A 174 -1.37 -14.11 -20.89
CA ALA A 174 -1.38 -14.50 -22.28
C ALA A 174 -2.67 -15.34 -22.51
N GLY A 175 -3.74 -14.69 -22.98
CA GLY A 175 -5.06 -15.30 -23.14
C GLY A 175 -6.09 -15.01 -22.04
N ALA A 176 -5.94 -13.97 -21.21
CA ALA A 176 -7.01 -13.54 -20.30
C ALA A 176 -8.29 -13.27 -21.11
N SER A 177 -9.30 -14.13 -20.91
CA SER A 177 -10.57 -14.00 -21.60
C SER A 177 -11.21 -12.66 -21.25
N LYS A 178 -11.87 -12.01 -22.22
CA LYS A 178 -12.68 -10.78 -22.07
C LYS A 178 -13.74 -10.81 -20.95
N LYS A 179 -13.86 -11.91 -20.18
CA LYS A 179 -14.83 -12.10 -19.10
C LYS A 179 -14.37 -11.65 -17.71
N GLU A 180 -13.06 -11.56 -17.44
CA GLU A 180 -12.58 -11.12 -16.11
C GLU A 180 -12.52 -9.58 -15.96
N THR A 181 -12.51 -8.88 -17.08
CA THR A 181 -12.63 -7.42 -17.18
C THR A 181 -14.07 -6.97 -17.41
N ALA A 182 -15.07 -7.74 -16.94
CA ALA A 182 -16.48 -7.38 -17.11
C ALA A 182 -16.78 -6.04 -16.41
N GLU A 183 -16.57 -4.96 -17.16
CA GLU A 183 -16.97 -3.60 -16.88
C GLU A 183 -18.49 -3.59 -16.72
N THR A 184 -18.98 -3.66 -15.47
CA THR A 184 -20.41 -3.44 -15.20
C THR A 184 -20.80 -1.97 -15.35
N GLN A 185 -19.81 -1.06 -15.37
CA GLN A 185 -20.00 0.38 -15.60
C GLN A 185 -18.84 0.94 -16.40
N GLN A 186 -19.14 1.73 -17.44
CA GLN A 186 -18.16 2.44 -18.22
C GLN A 186 -17.59 3.57 -17.35
N PRO A 187 -16.26 3.62 -17.15
CA PRO A 187 -15.69 4.58 -16.24
C PRO A 187 -15.78 5.99 -16.86
N PRO A 188 -15.83 7.08 -16.06
CA PRO A 188 -15.90 8.45 -16.60
C PRO A 188 -14.77 8.73 -17.61
N GLN A 189 -15.00 9.60 -18.59
CA GLN A 189 -14.04 9.82 -19.68
C GLN A 189 -12.65 10.26 -19.19
N ASP A 190 -12.59 10.94 -18.04
CA ASP A 190 -11.37 11.54 -17.49
C ASP A 190 -10.68 10.67 -16.42
N VAL A 191 -11.14 9.45 -16.16
CA VAL A 191 -10.46 8.58 -15.18
C VAL A 191 -9.20 7.95 -15.76
N ASP A 192 -8.16 7.90 -14.95
CA ASP A 192 -6.95 7.20 -15.29
C ASP A 192 -7.22 5.69 -15.42
N ARG A 193 -7.03 5.14 -16.63
CA ARG A 193 -7.29 3.72 -16.93
C ARG A 193 -6.40 2.77 -16.13
N ALA A 194 -5.32 3.22 -15.50
CA ALA A 194 -4.52 2.39 -14.60
C ALA A 194 -5.35 1.82 -13.45
N PHE A 195 -6.38 2.54 -12.97
CA PHE A 195 -7.26 2.05 -11.91
C PHE A 195 -8.09 0.83 -12.31
N LEU A 196 -8.34 0.65 -13.61
CA LEU A 196 -9.06 -0.52 -14.15
C LEU A 196 -8.18 -1.78 -14.17
N ARG A 197 -6.87 -1.62 -13.96
CA ARG A 197 -5.89 -2.70 -14.03
C ARG A 197 -5.57 -3.31 -12.66
N PHE A 198 -6.20 -2.81 -11.60
CA PHE A 198 -6.02 -3.40 -10.27
C PHE A 198 -6.57 -4.83 -10.21
N GLY A 199 -5.81 -5.69 -9.55
CA GLY A 199 -6.22 -7.06 -9.28
C GLY A 199 -7.33 -7.13 -8.24
N ARG A 200 -7.90 -8.32 -8.08
CA ARG A 200 -9.10 -8.56 -7.27
C ARG A 200 -8.81 -9.22 -5.92
N LYS A 201 -7.55 -9.54 -5.61
CA LYS A 201 -7.22 -10.40 -4.46
C LYS A 201 -6.86 -9.64 -3.18
N ARG A 202 -6.32 -8.43 -3.30
CA ARG A 202 -5.86 -7.60 -2.18
C ARG A 202 -6.14 -6.13 -2.47
N CYS A 203 -6.23 -5.34 -1.41
CA CYS A 203 -6.31 -3.89 -1.48
C CYS A 203 -5.06 -3.31 -2.15
N PRO A 204 -5.19 -2.57 -3.28
CA PRO A 204 -4.04 -1.87 -3.86
C PRO A 204 -3.34 -0.97 -2.84
N SER A 205 -2.02 -1.12 -2.75
CA SER A 205 -1.14 -0.52 -1.72
C SER A 205 0.24 -0.16 -2.32
N TRP A 206 0.98 0.68 -1.60
CA TRP A 206 2.37 1.03 -1.92
C TRP A 206 3.33 0.08 -1.21
N CYS A 207 3.56 -1.10 -1.80
CA CYS A 207 4.35 -2.17 -1.17
C CYS A 207 5.84 -2.04 -1.45
N ASP A 208 6.19 -1.56 -2.64
CA ASP A 208 7.56 -1.43 -3.09
C ASP A 208 8.04 -0.03 -2.71
N ARG A 209 9.07 0.07 -1.86
CA ARG A 209 9.49 1.34 -1.25
C ARG A 209 10.99 1.50 -1.26
N ILE A 210 11.44 2.75 -1.19
CA ILE A 210 12.83 3.11 -0.96
C ILE A 210 12.87 4.07 0.22
N LEU A 211 13.23 3.53 1.38
CA LEU A 211 13.32 4.23 2.65
C LEU A 211 14.80 4.54 2.98
N MET A 212 15.02 5.57 3.79
CA MET A 212 16.35 6.10 4.08
C MET A 212 16.50 6.45 5.55
N ASN A 213 17.72 6.37 6.09
CA ASN A 213 18.01 7.09 7.33
C ASN A 213 18.13 8.60 7.07
N ALA A 214 18.17 9.41 8.14
CA ALA A 214 18.23 10.87 8.04
C ALA A 214 19.41 11.38 7.18
N SER A 215 20.59 10.76 7.33
CA SER A 215 21.79 11.12 6.58
C SER A 215 21.65 10.82 5.09
N ALA A 216 21.10 9.66 4.72
CA ALA A 216 20.84 9.29 3.33
C ALA A 216 19.80 10.22 2.69
N LEU A 217 18.68 10.49 3.36
CA LEU A 217 17.68 11.44 2.85
C LEU A 217 18.31 12.83 2.64
N SER A 218 19.10 13.30 3.59
CA SER A 218 19.77 14.59 3.48
C SER A 218 20.74 14.64 2.30
N ALA A 219 21.43 13.53 2.00
CA ALA A 219 22.28 13.42 0.82
C ALA A 219 21.48 13.47 -0.49
N VAL A 220 20.35 12.75 -0.54
CA VAL A 220 19.43 12.77 -1.69
C VAL A 220 18.84 14.17 -1.91
N GLN A 221 18.48 14.88 -0.83
CA GLN A 221 17.93 16.24 -0.90
C GLN A 221 18.96 17.30 -1.32
N ARG A 222 20.25 17.05 -1.09
CA ARG A 222 21.36 17.90 -1.56
C ARG A 222 21.79 17.57 -2.99
N SER A 223 21.08 16.69 -3.68
CA SER A 223 21.41 16.34 -5.04
C SER A 223 21.46 17.59 -5.95
N ALA A 224 22.41 17.58 -6.89
CA ALA A 224 22.58 18.66 -7.86
C ALA A 224 21.33 18.86 -8.74
N GLU A 225 20.57 17.79 -8.95
CA GLU A 225 19.30 17.79 -9.66
C GLU A 225 18.17 17.34 -8.72
N ALA A 226 16.93 17.67 -9.08
CA ALA A 226 15.78 17.21 -8.31
C ALA A 226 15.73 15.67 -8.30
N PRO A 227 15.70 15.03 -7.13
CA PRO A 227 15.66 13.57 -7.07
C PRO A 227 14.34 13.06 -7.64
N ILE A 228 14.43 12.00 -8.43
CA ILE A 228 13.27 11.29 -8.98
C ILE A 228 12.90 10.20 -7.99
N TYR A 229 11.62 10.13 -7.60
CA TYR A 229 11.05 9.00 -6.89
C TYR A 229 9.71 8.64 -7.53
N ASP A 230 9.70 7.55 -8.30
CA ASP A 230 8.59 7.27 -9.21
C ASP A 230 8.31 5.77 -9.38
N SER A 231 7.12 5.47 -9.87
CA SER A 231 6.70 4.14 -10.33
C SER A 231 6.16 4.23 -11.75
N PRO A 232 7.06 4.22 -12.77
CA PRO A 232 6.64 4.34 -14.17
C PRO A 232 5.64 3.25 -14.53
N GLN A 233 4.53 3.63 -15.15
CA GLN A 233 3.52 2.66 -15.57
C GLN A 233 4.08 1.71 -16.63
N GLN A 234 3.81 0.42 -16.46
CA GLN A 234 4.15 -0.57 -17.48
C GLN A 234 3.09 -0.61 -18.58
N GLU A 235 3.54 -0.61 -19.83
CA GLU A 235 2.67 -0.84 -20.99
C GLU A 235 2.01 -2.22 -20.91
N THR A 236 2.80 -3.23 -20.52
CA THR A 236 2.36 -4.61 -20.28
C THR A 236 2.55 -4.97 -18.82
N ILE A 237 1.48 -5.34 -18.12
CA ILE A 237 1.54 -5.81 -16.73
C ILE A 237 1.98 -7.27 -16.74
N ILE A 238 3.25 -7.50 -16.38
CA ILE A 238 3.85 -8.84 -16.35
C ILE A 238 3.74 -9.53 -14.99
N CYS A 239 3.58 -8.75 -13.91
CA CYS A 239 3.38 -9.23 -12.55
C CYS A 239 2.41 -8.30 -11.80
N ASP A 240 2.03 -8.69 -10.59
CA ASP A 240 1.10 -7.94 -9.73
C ASP A 240 1.73 -6.72 -9.04
N HIS A 241 3.05 -6.54 -9.19
CA HIS A 241 3.80 -5.36 -8.72
C HIS A 241 4.25 -4.48 -9.89
N ASN A 242 4.30 -3.17 -9.66
CA ASN A 242 4.95 -2.22 -10.52
C ASN A 242 6.33 -1.83 -9.97
N LYS A 243 7.23 -1.41 -10.86
CA LYS A 243 8.59 -1.00 -10.49
C LYS A 243 8.55 0.31 -9.72
N VAL A 244 9.35 0.43 -8.68
CA VAL A 244 9.60 1.70 -7.97
C VAL A 244 11.09 2.00 -8.08
N LEU A 245 11.42 3.23 -8.42
CA LEU A 245 12.80 3.67 -8.60
C LEU A 245 13.05 5.01 -7.90
N MET A 246 14.28 5.19 -7.46
CA MET A 246 14.80 6.48 -7.01
C MET A 246 16.08 6.78 -7.79
N ALA A 247 16.20 8.00 -8.30
CA ALA A 247 17.41 8.49 -8.97
C ALA A 247 17.80 9.86 -8.43
N PHE A 248 19.08 10.05 -8.16
CA PHE A 248 19.66 11.31 -7.69
C PHE A 248 21.16 11.35 -8.01
N ILE A 249 21.72 12.54 -8.10
CA ILE A 249 23.15 12.79 -8.26
C ILE A 249 23.76 13.04 -6.88
N ALA A 250 24.65 12.16 -6.44
CA ALA A 250 25.42 12.37 -5.22
C ALA A 250 26.56 13.36 -5.51
N SER A 251 26.65 14.43 -4.71
CA SER A 251 27.75 15.40 -4.69
C SER A 251 28.88 14.95 -3.77
#